data_AF-A0A7S3X2I7-F1
#
_entry.id   AF-A0A7S3X2I7-F1
#
_cell.length_a   1.000
_cell.length_b   1.000
_cell.length_c   1.000
_cell.angle_alpha   90.00
_cell.angle_beta   90.00
_cell.angle_gamma   90.00
#
_symmetry.space_group_name_H-M   'P 1'
#
loop_
_entity.id
_entity.type
_entity.pdbx_description
1 polymer ?
#
loop_
_entity_poly.entity_id
_entity_poly.type
_entity_poly.pdbx_seq_one_letter_code
_entity_poly.pdbx_strand_id
1 'polypeptide(L)'
;QGVVPEDGVIEWKSDGTFPGVGSERPGSVWKVCWAAPSPSAPPPPAPPAFPPLSGTGPCPLTDGGACATSPNYPGDYGLGQDCTINGVPMVGLEVVAFDVELDSLCDYDYLTVNGVKYCGTSGPQGVVPEDGVIEWTSDDGVVRSGWKVCWAPRPPTVAGR
;
A
#
# COMPACT_ATOMS: atom_id res chain seq x y z
N GLN A 1 -30.35 43.24 -17.10
CA GLN A 1 -29.88 41.87 -17.39
C GLN A 1 -28.72 42.00 -18.36
N GLY A 2 -27.51 41.60 -17.96
CA GLY A 2 -26.32 41.66 -18.82
C GLY A 2 -25.93 40.26 -19.28
N VAL A 3 -25.59 40.12 -20.56
CA VAL A 3 -25.03 38.89 -21.13
C VAL A 3 -23.51 39.07 -21.18
N VAL A 4 -22.76 38.05 -20.82
CA VAL A 4 -21.28 38.05 -20.84
C VAL A 4 -20.82 37.62 -22.24
N PRO A 5 -20.07 38.46 -22.98
CA PRO A 5 -19.46 38.03 -24.25
C PRO A 5 -18.07 37.42 -24.03
N GLU A 6 -17.63 36.56 -24.95
CA GLU A 6 -16.44 35.69 -24.81
C GLU A 6 -15.09 36.43 -24.83
N ASP A 7 -15.10 37.73 -25.10
CA ASP A 7 -13.96 38.65 -25.02
C ASP A 7 -13.85 39.34 -23.65
N GLY A 8 -14.77 39.06 -22.72
CA GLY A 8 -14.59 39.33 -21.28
C GLY A 8 -14.75 40.79 -20.86
N VAL A 9 -15.25 41.67 -21.73
CA VAL A 9 -15.53 43.08 -21.38
C VAL A 9 -17.03 43.28 -21.23
N ILE A 10 -17.46 43.54 -20.00
CA ILE A 10 -18.85 43.91 -19.71
C ILE A 10 -18.91 45.42 -19.48
N GLU A 11 -19.53 46.15 -20.41
CA GLU A 11 -19.82 47.58 -20.22
C GLU A 11 -21.14 47.77 -19.48
N TRP A 12 -21.13 48.51 -18.38
CA TRP A 12 -22.33 48.98 -17.69
C TRP A 12 -22.38 50.50 -17.66
N LYS A 13 -23.57 51.07 -17.85
CA LYS A 13 -23.91 52.44 -17.46
C LYS A 13 -24.73 52.37 -16.19
N SER A 14 -24.25 52.94 -15.10
CA SER A 14 -25.04 53.10 -13.87
C SER A 14 -25.58 54.53 -13.78
N ASP A 15 -26.88 54.64 -13.57
CA ASP A 15 -27.61 55.84 -13.23
C ASP A 15 -27.65 56.01 -11.69
N GLY A 16 -26.66 56.72 -11.14
CA GLY A 16 -26.86 57.45 -9.88
C GLY A 16 -26.76 56.69 -8.55
N THR A 17 -25.78 57.16 -7.76
CA THR A 17 -25.80 57.40 -6.30
C THR A 17 -25.84 56.20 -5.31
N PHE A 18 -24.70 55.99 -4.62
CA PHE A 18 -24.63 55.34 -3.30
C PHE A 18 -24.08 56.34 -2.26
N PRO A 19 -24.57 56.34 -1.00
CA PRO A 19 -24.11 57.28 0.00
C PRO A 19 -22.84 56.75 0.68
N GLY A 20 -21.75 57.53 0.67
CA GLY A 20 -20.61 57.30 1.58
C GLY A 20 -19.19 57.40 1.04
N VAL A 21 -18.94 57.98 -0.14
CA VAL A 21 -17.55 58.24 -0.61
C VAL A 21 -17.41 59.71 -1.02
N GLY A 22 -16.39 60.38 -0.47
CA GLY A 22 -16.15 61.80 -0.67
C GLY A 22 -15.69 62.18 -2.08
N SER A 23 -16.16 63.35 -2.52
CA SER A 23 -15.69 64.24 -3.60
C SER A 23 -15.17 63.57 -4.88
N GLU A 24 -16.08 63.41 -5.84
CA GLU A 24 -15.80 63.01 -7.22
C GLU A 24 -15.04 64.12 -7.97
N ARG A 25 -13.89 63.78 -8.58
CA ARG A 25 -13.36 64.52 -9.74
C ARG A 25 -13.99 63.91 -11.01
N PRO A 26 -14.47 64.70 -11.98
CA PRO A 26 -15.00 64.15 -13.22
C PRO A 26 -13.87 63.47 -14.00
N GLY A 27 -14.03 62.19 -14.33
CA GLY A 27 -13.11 61.44 -15.21
C GLY A 27 -12.40 60.23 -14.59
N SER A 28 -12.67 59.88 -13.32
CA SER A 28 -12.07 58.69 -12.71
C SER A 28 -12.79 57.41 -13.13
N VAL A 29 -12.15 56.62 -14.01
CA VAL A 29 -12.58 55.27 -14.39
C VAL A 29 -12.09 54.30 -13.32
N TRP A 30 -13.00 53.59 -12.67
CA TRP A 30 -12.66 52.49 -11.75
C TRP A 30 -12.51 51.18 -12.55
N LYS A 31 -11.42 50.45 -12.33
CA LYS A 31 -11.22 49.09 -12.88
C LYS A 31 -11.36 48.08 -11.75
N VAL A 32 -12.29 47.14 -11.89
CA VAL A 32 -12.37 45.96 -11.03
C VAL A 32 -11.43 44.90 -11.60
N CYS A 33 -10.38 44.56 -10.87
CA CYS A 33 -9.51 43.43 -11.20
C CYS A 33 -10.02 42.18 -10.47
N TRP A 34 -10.48 41.17 -11.20
CA TRP A 34 -10.66 39.83 -10.63
C TRP A 34 -9.39 39.04 -10.90
N ALA A 35 -8.84 38.40 -9.85
CA ALA A 35 -7.75 37.47 -10.02
C ALA A 35 -8.28 36.23 -10.73
N ALA A 36 -7.63 35.82 -11.81
CA ALA A 36 -7.93 34.54 -12.45
C ALA A 36 -7.78 33.40 -11.41
N PRO A 37 -8.63 32.36 -11.43
CA PRO A 37 -8.41 31.19 -10.59
C PRO A 37 -7.04 30.61 -10.92
N SER A 38 -6.18 30.46 -9.90
CA SER A 38 -4.86 29.86 -10.07
C SER A 38 -5.03 28.44 -10.61
N PRO A 39 -4.23 27.99 -11.60
CA PRO A 39 -4.29 26.61 -12.04
C PRO A 39 -4.03 25.68 -10.84
N SER A 40 -4.88 24.67 -10.68
CA SER A 40 -4.72 23.68 -9.61
C SER A 40 -3.36 23.00 -9.76
N ALA A 41 -2.58 22.93 -8.68
CA ALA A 41 -1.31 22.23 -8.69
C ALA A 41 -1.52 20.77 -9.13
N PRO A 42 -0.57 20.16 -9.86
CA PRO A 42 -0.63 18.74 -10.18
C PRO A 42 -0.67 17.92 -8.87
N PRO A 43 -1.37 16.77 -8.85
CA PRO A 43 -1.34 15.89 -7.69
C PRO A 43 0.10 15.48 -7.38
N PRO A 44 0.43 15.23 -6.11
CA PRO A 44 1.75 14.72 -5.75
C PRO A 44 2.01 13.39 -6.47
N PRO A 45 3.29 13.09 -6.81
CA PRO A 45 3.64 11.80 -7.37
C PRO A 45 3.17 10.68 -6.43
N ALA A 46 2.59 9.62 -7.00
CA ALA A 46 2.16 8.46 -6.23
C ALA A 46 3.36 7.88 -5.46
N PRO A 47 3.15 7.36 -4.23
CA PRO A 47 4.21 6.65 -3.51
C PRO A 47 4.72 5.47 -4.35
N PRO A 48 6.01 5.09 -4.20
CA PRO A 48 6.55 3.95 -4.92
C PRO A 48 5.70 2.70 -4.66
N ALA A 49 5.19 2.11 -5.74
CA ALA A 49 4.38 0.90 -5.64
C ALA A 49 5.27 -0.27 -5.20
N PHE A 50 4.89 -0.96 -4.13
CA PHE A 50 5.53 -2.22 -3.76
C PHE A 50 5.34 -3.25 -4.90
N PRO A 51 6.34 -4.11 -5.19
CA PRO A 51 6.17 -5.19 -6.17
C PRO A 51 4.94 -6.03 -5.80
N PRO A 52 4.12 -6.48 -6.77
CA PRO A 52 2.90 -7.23 -6.46
C PRO A 52 3.26 -8.48 -5.65
N LEU A 53 2.46 -8.76 -4.62
CA LEU A 53 2.63 -9.98 -3.83
C LEU A 53 2.21 -11.16 -4.70
N SER A 54 3.05 -12.19 -4.80
CA SER A 54 2.75 -13.39 -5.56
C SER A 54 3.24 -14.63 -4.83
N GLY A 55 2.55 -15.75 -4.99
CA GLY A 55 2.95 -17.05 -4.45
C GLY A 55 3.06 -18.06 -5.59
N THR A 56 4.12 -18.86 -5.60
CA THR A 56 4.19 -20.12 -6.35
C THR A 56 3.95 -21.27 -5.39
N GLY A 57 3.12 -22.23 -5.77
CA GLY A 57 2.77 -23.37 -4.91
C GLY A 57 1.54 -23.14 -4.02
N PRO A 58 1.33 -24.01 -3.01
CA PRO A 58 0.07 -24.09 -2.27
C PRO A 58 -0.04 -23.14 -1.06
N CYS A 59 0.94 -22.28 -0.78
CA CYS A 59 0.89 -21.38 0.37
C CYS A 59 -0.17 -20.28 0.21
N PRO A 60 -1.21 -20.24 1.05
CA PRO A 60 -2.26 -19.25 0.94
C PRO A 60 -1.79 -17.87 1.39
N LEU A 61 -2.13 -16.84 0.61
CA LEU A 61 -2.12 -15.46 1.06
C LEU A 61 -3.44 -15.17 1.76
N THR A 62 -3.37 -14.72 3.00
CA THR A 62 -4.52 -14.49 3.89
C THR A 62 -4.58 -13.03 4.35
N ASP A 63 -5.64 -12.65 5.06
CA ASP A 63 -5.82 -11.30 5.62
C ASP A 63 -5.67 -10.18 4.56
N GLY A 64 -6.19 -10.42 3.34
CA GLY A 64 -6.08 -9.47 2.23
C GLY A 64 -4.66 -9.31 1.66
N GLY A 65 -3.78 -10.30 1.87
CA GLY A 65 -2.38 -10.26 1.46
C GLY A 65 -1.45 -9.63 2.51
N ALA A 66 -1.92 -9.49 3.75
CA ALA A 66 -1.09 -9.07 4.89
C ALA A 66 -0.42 -10.26 5.60
N CYS A 67 -0.85 -11.48 5.32
CA CYS A 67 -0.30 -12.68 5.91
C CYS A 67 -0.15 -13.80 4.88
N ALA A 68 0.71 -14.77 5.19
CA ALA A 68 0.77 -16.06 4.52
C ALA A 68 0.77 -17.19 5.55
N THR A 69 0.35 -18.36 5.10
CA THR A 69 0.33 -19.56 5.93
C THR A 69 0.96 -20.76 5.23
N SER A 70 1.36 -21.76 6.01
CA SER A 70 1.55 -23.10 5.47
C SER A 70 0.25 -23.59 4.84
N PRO A 71 0.32 -24.53 3.88
CA PRO A 71 -0.89 -25.17 3.36
C PRO A 71 -1.68 -25.80 4.51
N ASN A 72 -3.01 -25.74 4.42
CA ASN A 72 -3.97 -26.29 5.39
C ASN A 72 -4.00 -25.64 6.80
N TYR A 73 -3.14 -24.66 7.09
CA TYR A 73 -3.16 -23.96 8.39
C TYR A 73 -4.58 -23.45 8.74
N PRO A 74 -5.08 -23.64 9.97
CA PRO A 74 -4.37 -24.08 11.18
C PRO A 74 -4.29 -25.61 11.38
N GLY A 75 -4.69 -26.41 10.39
CA GLY A 75 -4.45 -27.85 10.37
C GLY A 75 -3.04 -28.18 9.89
N ASP A 76 -2.69 -29.46 9.94
CA ASP A 76 -1.35 -29.91 9.58
C ASP A 76 -1.04 -29.67 8.09
N TYR A 77 0.18 -29.22 7.80
CA TYR A 77 0.66 -29.16 6.43
C TYR A 77 0.80 -30.57 5.83
N GLY A 78 0.89 -30.65 4.51
CA GLY A 78 1.06 -31.92 3.80
C GLY A 78 2.53 -32.26 3.58
N LEU A 79 2.76 -33.51 3.17
CA LEU A 79 4.08 -34.03 2.79
C LEU A 79 4.55 -33.46 1.45
N GLY A 80 5.85 -33.26 1.31
CA GLY A 80 6.50 -32.89 0.05
C GLY A 80 5.98 -31.58 -0.55
N GLN A 81 5.58 -30.62 0.30
CA GLN A 81 5.00 -29.35 -0.14
C GLN A 81 6.05 -28.27 -0.21
N ASP A 82 6.15 -27.60 -1.34
CA ASP A 82 7.00 -26.44 -1.52
C ASP A 82 6.23 -25.23 -2.02
N CYS A 83 6.62 -24.04 -1.55
CA CYS A 83 6.09 -22.79 -2.06
C CYS A 83 7.11 -21.65 -1.92
N THR A 84 6.92 -20.62 -2.74
CA THR A 84 7.71 -19.38 -2.66
C THR A 84 6.77 -18.19 -2.68
N ILE A 85 6.91 -17.29 -1.72
CA ILE A 85 6.17 -16.02 -1.65
C ILE A 85 7.14 -14.92 -2.03
N ASN A 86 6.77 -14.14 -3.04
CA ASN A 86 7.56 -13.05 -3.59
C ASN A 86 6.90 -11.70 -3.36
N GLY A 87 7.72 -10.66 -3.25
CA GLY A 87 7.27 -9.29 -3.02
C GLY A 87 6.85 -9.04 -1.57
N VAL A 88 7.29 -9.86 -0.62
CA VAL A 88 7.03 -9.58 0.81
C VAL A 88 7.64 -8.21 1.15
N PRO A 89 6.91 -7.30 1.83
CA PRO A 89 7.47 -6.01 2.21
C PRO A 89 8.70 -6.17 3.11
N MET A 90 9.70 -5.30 2.93
CA MET A 90 10.91 -5.26 3.75
C MET A 90 10.62 -4.64 5.14
N VAL A 91 9.77 -5.30 5.90
CA VAL A 91 9.39 -4.96 7.28
C VAL A 91 9.55 -6.20 8.16
N GLY A 92 9.67 -6.00 9.47
CA GLY A 92 9.80 -7.11 10.40
C GLY A 92 8.55 -7.99 10.37
N LEU A 93 8.76 -9.31 10.23
CA LEU A 93 7.68 -10.29 10.23
C LEU A 93 7.05 -10.43 11.63
N GLU A 94 5.75 -10.60 11.66
CA GLU A 94 4.98 -11.01 12.83
C GLU A 94 4.63 -12.49 12.71
N VAL A 95 5.19 -13.33 13.57
CA VAL A 95 4.92 -14.76 13.61
C VAL A 95 3.71 -14.99 14.52
N VAL A 96 2.57 -15.29 13.91
CA VAL A 96 1.32 -15.56 14.63
C VAL A 96 1.31 -16.99 15.18
N ALA A 97 1.84 -17.94 14.41
CA ALA A 97 2.01 -19.33 14.82
C ALA A 97 3.20 -19.93 14.08
N PHE A 98 3.90 -20.84 14.75
CA PHE A 98 5.02 -21.58 14.18
C PHE A 98 5.22 -22.90 14.92
N ASP A 99 4.92 -23.99 14.24
CA ASP A 99 5.10 -25.37 14.69
C ASP A 99 5.40 -26.20 13.45
N VAL A 100 6.69 -26.43 13.24
CA VAL A 100 7.29 -27.12 12.10
C VAL A 100 8.12 -28.29 12.65
N GLU A 101 8.30 -29.38 11.90
CA GLU A 101 9.14 -30.49 12.34
C GLU A 101 10.50 -29.97 12.83
N LEU A 102 10.91 -30.39 14.03
CA LEU A 102 12.17 -29.95 14.61
C LEU A 102 13.28 -30.91 14.19
N ASP A 103 14.32 -30.34 13.58
CA ASP A 103 15.60 -31.00 13.39
C ASP A 103 16.75 -30.07 13.82
N SER A 104 17.89 -30.66 14.20
CA SER A 104 19.07 -29.94 14.64
C SER A 104 19.65 -28.96 13.60
N LEU A 105 19.46 -29.23 12.31
CA LEU A 105 19.90 -28.40 11.20
C LEU A 105 18.73 -27.87 10.35
N CYS A 106 17.49 -28.17 10.75
CA CYS A 106 16.28 -27.88 9.97
C CYS A 106 16.38 -28.45 8.55
N ASP A 107 16.79 -29.71 8.41
CA ASP A 107 16.96 -30.34 7.08
C ASP A 107 15.73 -31.11 6.58
N TYR A 108 14.71 -31.32 7.42
CA TYR A 108 13.42 -31.92 7.03
C TYR A 108 12.45 -30.85 6.54
N ASP A 109 11.70 -30.24 7.47
CA ASP A 109 10.75 -29.17 7.17
C ASP A 109 11.29 -27.82 7.63
N TYR A 110 11.16 -26.79 6.79
CA TYR A 110 11.64 -25.46 7.15
C TYR A 110 11.01 -24.33 6.34
N LEU A 111 10.90 -23.18 7.01
CA LEU A 111 10.69 -21.90 6.37
C LEU A 111 12.04 -21.20 6.19
N THR A 112 12.31 -20.62 5.02
CA THR A 112 13.53 -19.87 4.74
C THR A 112 13.22 -18.39 4.57
N VAL A 113 13.98 -17.54 5.27
CA VAL A 113 13.97 -16.08 5.11
C VAL A 113 15.41 -15.60 5.10
N ASN A 114 15.82 -14.81 4.10
CA ASN A 114 17.21 -14.35 3.90
C ASN A 114 18.24 -15.50 3.88
N GLY A 115 17.86 -16.66 3.33
CA GLY A 115 18.72 -17.86 3.31
C GLY A 115 18.90 -18.56 4.66
N VAL A 116 18.21 -18.12 5.73
CA VAL A 116 18.22 -18.78 7.05
C VAL A 116 17.00 -19.67 7.17
N LYS A 117 17.22 -20.94 7.56
CA LYS A 117 16.17 -21.92 7.81
C LYS A 117 15.60 -21.79 9.23
N TYR A 118 14.29 -21.95 9.36
CA TYR A 118 13.55 -21.95 10.62
C TYR A 118 12.67 -23.20 10.69
N CYS A 119 12.75 -23.90 11.82
CA CYS A 119 11.97 -25.10 12.10
C CYS A 119 11.67 -25.21 13.61
N GLY A 120 10.95 -26.25 14.04
CA GLY A 120 10.47 -26.34 15.42
C GLY A 120 9.44 -25.26 15.74
N THR A 121 9.59 -24.60 16.89
CA THR A 121 8.63 -23.61 17.40
C THR A 121 9.17 -22.17 17.42
N SER A 122 10.37 -21.95 16.88
CA SER A 122 11.03 -20.65 16.82
C SER A 122 11.10 -20.15 15.38
N GLY A 123 10.03 -19.47 14.94
CA GLY A 123 9.94 -18.88 13.61
C GLY A 123 10.73 -17.57 13.46
N PRO A 124 10.69 -16.94 12.27
CA PRO A 124 11.45 -15.73 11.94
C PRO A 124 10.83 -14.43 12.52
N GLN A 125 10.58 -14.39 13.83
CA GLN A 125 9.97 -13.24 14.49
C GLN A 125 10.84 -11.98 14.36
N GLY A 126 10.27 -10.91 13.80
CA GLY A 126 10.94 -9.62 13.61
C GLY A 126 11.99 -9.60 12.51
N VAL A 127 12.23 -10.71 11.81
CA VAL A 127 13.16 -10.78 10.67
C VAL A 127 12.59 -9.97 9.52
N VAL A 128 13.44 -9.22 8.82
CA VAL A 128 13.08 -8.42 7.65
C VAL A 128 13.46 -9.20 6.39
N PRO A 129 12.52 -9.58 5.49
CA PRO A 129 12.85 -10.24 4.23
C PRO A 129 13.54 -9.26 3.27
N GLU A 130 14.87 -9.33 3.16
CA GLU A 130 15.71 -8.35 2.45
C GLU A 130 15.58 -8.45 0.92
N ASP A 131 15.31 -9.65 0.42
CA ASP A 131 15.02 -9.93 -0.99
C ASP A 131 13.51 -9.96 -1.29
N GLY A 132 12.68 -9.80 -0.25
CA GLY A 132 11.22 -9.91 -0.35
C GLY A 132 10.74 -11.33 -0.65
N VAL A 133 11.54 -12.35 -0.32
CA VAL A 133 11.25 -13.76 -0.58
C VAL A 133 11.09 -14.52 0.74
N ILE A 134 10.07 -15.37 0.79
CA ILE A 134 9.90 -16.40 1.83
C ILE A 134 9.69 -17.73 1.12
N GLU A 135 10.44 -18.75 1.50
CA GLU A 135 10.32 -20.10 0.93
C GLU A 135 9.89 -21.09 1.99
N TRP A 136 9.05 -22.04 1.63
CA TRP A 136 8.63 -23.15 2.49
C TRP A 136 8.89 -24.46 1.78
N THR A 137 9.36 -25.45 2.54
CA THR A 137 9.50 -26.83 2.11
C THR A 137 9.10 -27.76 3.27
N SER A 138 8.38 -28.82 2.94
CA SER A 138 8.26 -30.03 3.77
C SER A 138 8.77 -31.28 3.06
N ASP A 139 9.20 -32.26 3.83
CA ASP A 139 9.63 -33.57 3.36
C ASP A 139 8.50 -34.61 3.39
N ASP A 140 8.83 -35.89 3.21
CA ASP A 140 7.86 -37.00 3.20
C ASP A 140 7.61 -37.61 4.61
N GLY A 141 7.96 -36.88 5.67
CA GLY A 141 8.05 -37.32 7.05
C GLY A 141 6.96 -36.76 7.98
N VAL A 142 7.37 -36.08 9.06
CA VAL A 142 6.48 -35.71 10.18
C VAL A 142 5.85 -34.36 9.92
N VAL A 143 4.51 -34.32 9.92
CA VAL A 143 3.79 -33.04 9.80
C VAL A 143 3.46 -32.43 11.16
N ARG A 144 3.27 -31.12 11.15
CA ARG A 144 2.87 -30.29 12.29
C ARG A 144 1.82 -29.27 11.85
N SER A 145 1.30 -28.49 12.80
CA SER A 145 0.27 -27.48 12.55
C SER A 145 0.72 -26.31 11.65
N GLY A 146 2.03 -26.19 11.41
CA GLY A 146 2.61 -25.29 10.42
C GLY A 146 2.80 -23.87 10.93
N TRP A 147 2.63 -22.90 10.04
CA TRP A 147 2.99 -21.52 10.33
C TRP A 147 1.98 -20.52 9.78
N LYS A 148 1.90 -19.38 10.46
CA LYS A 148 1.28 -18.15 9.96
C LYS A 148 2.21 -16.99 10.26
N VAL A 149 2.64 -16.31 9.21
CA VAL A 149 3.47 -15.10 9.32
C VAL A 149 2.76 -13.93 8.63
N CYS A 150 2.84 -12.77 9.25
CA CYS A 150 2.20 -11.55 8.81
C CYS A 150 3.23 -10.42 8.67
N TRP A 151 2.86 -9.42 7.90
CA TRP A 151 3.60 -8.17 7.74
C TRP A 151 2.62 -7.01 7.75
N ALA A 152 3.13 -5.80 8.01
CA ALA A 152 2.30 -4.61 7.98
C ALA A 152 1.51 -4.53 6.64
N PRO A 153 0.19 -4.27 6.67
CA PRO A 153 -0.61 -4.17 5.46
C PRO A 153 0.03 -3.15 4.51
N ARG A 154 0.11 -3.50 3.23
CA ARG A 154 0.54 -2.54 2.22
C ARG A 154 -0.43 -1.35 2.26
N PRO A 155 0.06 -0.10 2.24
CA PRO A 155 -0.83 1.04 1.99
C PRO A 155 -1.63 0.75 0.71
N PRO A 156 -2.94 0.98 0.69
CA PRO A 156 -3.72 0.77 -0.52
C PRO A 156 -3.09 1.60 -1.64
N THR A 157 -2.77 0.96 -2.76
CA THR A 157 -2.44 1.66 -4.00
C THR A 157 -3.68 2.48 -4.34
N VAL A 158 -3.64 3.78 -4.07
CA VAL A 158 -4.67 4.70 -4.54
C VAL A 158 -4.59 4.67 -6.05
N ALA A 159 -5.45 3.87 -6.68
CA ALA A 159 -5.63 3.88 -8.12
C ALA A 159 -6.10 5.29 -8.49
N GLY A 160 -5.24 6.04 -9.18
CA GLY A 160 -5.58 7.33 -9.74
C GLY A 160 -6.84 7.17 -10.59
N ARG A 161 -7.86 7.96 -10.28
CA ARG A 161 -9.15 7.98 -10.98
C ARG A 161 -9.06 8.85 -12.22
#